data_AF-A0A7W6TTC6-F1
#
_entry.id   AF-A0A7W6TTC6-F1
#
_cell.length_a   1.000
_cell.length_b   1.000
_cell.length_c   1.000
_cell.angle_alpha   90.00
_cell.angle_beta   90.00
_cell.angle_gamma   90.00
#
_symmetry.space_group_name_H-M   'P 1'
#
loop_
_entity.id
_entity.type
_entity.pdbx_description
1 polymer ?
#
loop_
_entity_poly.entity_id
_entity_poly.type
_entity_poly.pdbx_seq_one_letter_code
_entity_poly.pdbx_strand_id
1 'polypeptide(L)'
;MTNKPDRSGPCILAGFALAAMIACTTPSASAHEANKRVADANALATTDSTSRPQPQAARRSVARVEKGPYYVDFRARTAASWGHAFVWYGKTSEKAVEVAGLTPAGDTLAYVLGHITFVPSETGASYGDLDPEYLTASYRVYLNEADAKRVFAYIKKLQASSPVWNAETTNCTGFIGDIAEFMGLKVPYRWQRPENFVNSLKDMNGGRQMVRLSAE
;
A
#
# COMPACT_ATOMS: atom_id res chain seq x y z
N MET A 1 -3.68 0.05 -86.16
CA MET A 1 -3.62 -1.31 -85.58
C MET A 1 -3.84 -1.16 -84.08
N THR A 2 -5.06 -1.04 -83.53
CA THR A 2 -6.20 -1.97 -83.49
C THR A 2 -5.88 -3.34 -82.86
N ASN A 3 -6.11 -3.47 -81.54
CA ASN A 3 -7.15 -4.38 -81.01
C ASN A 3 -7.38 -4.21 -79.49
N LYS A 4 -8.62 -4.52 -79.07
CA LYS A 4 -9.20 -4.49 -77.72
C LYS A 4 -10.61 -5.16 -77.82
N PRO A 5 -11.26 -5.70 -76.77
CA PRO A 5 -10.79 -6.31 -75.52
C PRO A 5 -10.80 -7.85 -75.74
N ASP A 6 -11.39 -8.80 -74.99
CA ASP A 6 -12.10 -8.85 -73.68
C ASP A 6 -12.16 -10.30 -73.16
N ARG A 7 -12.18 -10.51 -71.83
CA ARG A 7 -13.21 -11.37 -71.20
C ARG A 7 -13.28 -11.26 -69.68
N SER A 8 -14.48 -10.98 -69.17
CA SER A 8 -14.89 -11.23 -67.79
C SER A 8 -15.50 -12.64 -67.62
N GLY A 9 -15.48 -13.17 -66.39
CA GLY A 9 -16.06 -14.46 -66.03
C GLY A 9 -15.93 -14.76 -64.53
N PRO A 10 -17.00 -15.09 -63.78
CA PRO A 10 -16.97 -15.18 -62.31
C PRO A 10 -17.02 -16.63 -61.78
N CYS A 11 -16.70 -16.81 -60.50
CA CYS A 11 -17.49 -17.66 -59.58
C CYS A 11 -17.11 -17.41 -58.12
N ILE A 12 -18.11 -17.16 -57.25
CA ILE A 12 -17.96 -17.16 -55.79
C ILE A 12 -18.48 -18.51 -55.28
N LEU A 13 -17.70 -19.23 -54.48
CA LEU A 13 -18.20 -20.23 -53.54
C LEU A 13 -17.46 -20.11 -52.20
N ALA A 14 -18.17 -20.42 -51.11
CA ALA A 14 -17.77 -20.07 -49.75
C ALA A 14 -16.83 -21.08 -49.09
N GLY A 15 -16.02 -20.60 -48.15
CA GLY A 15 -15.10 -21.40 -47.34
C GLY A 15 -14.92 -20.82 -45.94
N PHE A 16 -16.01 -20.72 -45.15
CA PHE A 16 -15.96 -20.31 -43.75
C PHE A 16 -15.32 -21.40 -42.87
N ALA A 17 -13.98 -21.41 -42.81
CA ALA A 17 -13.24 -22.23 -41.86
C ALA A 17 -13.20 -21.53 -40.49
N LEU A 18 -14.07 -21.96 -39.56
CA LEU A 18 -14.11 -21.46 -38.20
C LEU A 18 -12.86 -21.90 -37.43
N ALA A 19 -11.90 -21.00 -37.24
CA ALA A 19 -10.75 -21.22 -36.38
C ALA A 19 -11.19 -21.25 -34.91
N ALA A 20 -11.43 -22.46 -34.39
CA ALA A 20 -11.80 -22.67 -32.99
C ALA A 20 -10.63 -22.30 -32.07
N MET A 21 -10.71 -21.12 -31.44
CA MET A 21 -9.81 -20.71 -30.37
C MET A 21 -10.01 -21.63 -29.17
N ILE A 22 -9.16 -22.66 -29.04
CA ILE A 22 -9.13 -23.51 -27.86
C ILE A 22 -8.58 -22.67 -26.70
N ALA A 23 -9.50 -22.07 -25.94
CA ALA A 23 -9.16 -21.44 -24.68
C ALA A 23 -8.73 -22.53 -23.70
N CYS A 24 -7.41 -22.69 -23.53
CA CYS A 24 -6.84 -23.47 -22.44
C CYS A 24 -7.15 -22.79 -21.10
N THR A 25 -8.36 -22.99 -20.58
CA THR A 25 -8.76 -22.62 -19.23
C THR A 25 -8.08 -23.55 -18.22
N THR A 26 -6.76 -23.41 -18.08
CA THR A 26 -6.05 -23.92 -16.92
C THR A 26 -6.62 -23.21 -15.68
N PRO A 27 -7.17 -23.93 -14.70
CA PRO A 27 -7.56 -23.32 -13.43
C PRO A 27 -6.29 -23.00 -12.64
N SER A 28 -5.70 -21.82 -12.92
CA SER A 28 -4.73 -21.21 -12.00
C SER A 28 -5.38 -21.14 -10.62
N ALA A 29 -4.75 -21.75 -9.62
CA ALA A 29 -5.32 -21.86 -8.28
C ALA A 29 -5.51 -20.45 -7.70
N SER A 30 -6.76 -19.98 -7.67
CA SER A 30 -7.09 -18.62 -7.24
C SER A 30 -6.74 -18.42 -5.77
N ALA A 31 -5.71 -17.63 -5.51
CA ALA A 31 -5.22 -17.35 -4.18
C ALA A 31 -6.14 -16.35 -3.45
N HIS A 32 -7.20 -16.91 -2.83
CA HIS A 32 -8.16 -16.26 -1.93
C HIS A 32 -8.95 -15.03 -2.44
N GLU A 33 -10.24 -15.02 -2.13
CA GLU A 33 -11.11 -13.85 -2.30
C GLU A 33 -10.48 -12.57 -1.73
N ALA A 34 -10.50 -11.50 -2.55
CA ALA A 34 -10.20 -10.14 -2.13
C ALA A 34 -11.34 -9.52 -1.27
N ASN A 35 -11.78 -10.25 -0.24
CA ASN A 35 -12.68 -9.75 0.77
C ASN A 35 -11.92 -8.70 1.61
N LYS A 36 -12.54 -7.52 1.82
CA LYS A 36 -11.89 -6.35 2.43
C LYS A 36 -11.61 -6.59 3.93
N ARG A 37 -10.49 -7.28 4.22
CA ARG A 37 -10.02 -7.57 5.59
C ARG A 37 -9.56 -6.30 6.31
N VAL A 38 -10.53 -5.58 6.86
CA VAL A 38 -10.35 -4.78 8.07
C VAL A 38 -10.00 -5.74 9.20
N ALA A 39 -8.94 -5.49 9.95
CA ALA A 39 -8.45 -6.40 11.00
C ALA A 39 -8.20 -5.68 12.34
N ASP A 40 -8.26 -6.45 13.43
CA ASP A 40 -8.12 -5.98 14.81
C ASP A 40 -6.66 -5.86 15.25
N ALA A 41 -6.19 -4.62 15.49
CA ALA A 41 -4.81 -4.31 15.88
C ALA A 41 -4.38 -4.73 17.32
N ASN A 42 -4.86 -5.86 17.81
CA ASN A 42 -4.92 -6.19 19.25
C ASN A 42 -3.65 -6.89 19.81
N ALA A 43 -2.46 -6.37 19.49
CA ALA A 43 -1.16 -6.96 19.87
C ALA A 43 -0.16 -6.00 20.55
N LEU A 44 -0.43 -4.70 20.60
CA LEU A 44 0.55 -3.66 21.02
C LEU A 44 0.21 -3.03 22.39
N ALA A 45 0.07 -3.85 23.43
CA ALA A 45 -0.24 -3.38 24.80
C ALA A 45 0.28 -4.28 25.95
N THR A 46 1.37 -5.04 25.76
CA THR A 46 1.90 -5.95 26.78
C THR A 46 3.35 -5.63 27.17
N THR A 47 3.53 -4.81 28.20
CA THR A 47 4.78 -4.73 28.99
C THR A 47 4.42 -4.75 30.46
N ASP A 48 4.74 -5.85 31.13
CA ASP A 48 4.75 -6.17 32.57
C ASP A 48 3.76 -5.45 33.51
N SER A 49 3.00 -6.24 34.27
CA SER A 49 2.22 -5.80 35.44
C SER A 49 2.00 -6.97 36.41
N THR A 50 3.10 -7.51 36.94
CA THR A 50 3.05 -8.36 38.15
C THR A 50 2.52 -7.56 39.36
N SER A 51 1.38 -7.98 39.92
CA SER A 51 0.58 -7.17 40.83
C SER A 51 1.04 -7.16 42.29
N ARG A 52 1.24 -5.95 42.87
CA ARG A 52 1.16 -5.74 44.33
C ARG A 52 0.63 -4.32 44.66
N PRO A 53 -0.36 -4.16 45.56
CA PRO A 53 -0.96 -2.85 45.84
C PRO A 53 -0.19 -2.05 46.91
N GLN A 54 -0.02 -0.75 46.68
CA GLN A 54 0.33 0.27 47.69
C GLN A 54 -0.28 1.65 47.32
N PRO A 55 -0.32 2.63 48.25
CA PRO A 55 -1.42 3.60 48.28
C PRO A 55 -1.42 4.74 47.26
N GLN A 56 -2.58 5.36 47.16
CA GLN A 56 -2.98 6.42 46.24
C GLN A 56 -2.24 7.75 46.49
N ALA A 57 -1.03 7.90 45.94
CA ALA A 57 -0.42 9.21 45.74
C ALA A 57 -1.09 9.93 44.56
N ALA A 58 -1.54 11.17 44.76
CA ALA A 58 -2.22 11.98 43.75
C ALA A 58 -1.26 12.42 42.62
N ARG A 59 -1.07 11.55 41.63
CA ARG A 59 -0.33 11.88 40.41
C ARG A 59 -1.09 12.98 39.66
N ARG A 60 -0.53 14.19 39.63
CA ARG A 60 -0.96 15.25 38.72
C ARG A 60 -1.08 14.67 37.32
N SER A 61 -2.22 14.90 36.67
CA SER A 61 -2.43 14.56 35.27
C SER A 61 -1.51 15.41 34.41
N VAL A 62 -0.31 14.89 34.12
CA VAL A 62 0.52 15.40 33.03
C VAL A 62 -0.35 15.36 31.79
N ALA A 63 -0.65 16.52 31.21
CA ALA A 63 -1.61 16.64 30.12
C ALA A 63 -1.17 15.73 28.97
N ARG A 64 -1.89 14.62 28.79
CA ARG A 64 -1.63 13.68 27.70
C ARG A 64 -1.94 14.43 26.42
N VAL A 65 -0.91 14.81 25.66
CA VAL A 65 -1.05 15.43 24.34
C VAL A 65 -2.09 14.63 23.57
N GLU A 66 -3.22 15.28 23.26
CA GLU A 66 -4.39 14.57 22.74
C GLU A 66 -4.06 14.01 21.37
N LYS A 67 -3.83 12.70 21.34
CA LYS A 67 -3.63 11.93 20.13
C LYS A 67 -4.86 12.13 19.26
N GLY A 68 -4.66 12.75 18.09
CA GLY A 68 -5.74 13.14 17.20
C GLY A 68 -6.71 11.98 16.91
N PRO A 69 -8.00 12.28 16.66
CA PRO A 69 -9.03 11.26 16.48
C PRO A 69 -8.76 10.32 15.30
N TYR A 70 -7.85 10.68 14.39
CA TYR A 70 -7.41 9.87 13.26
C TYR A 70 -5.89 9.74 13.24
N TYR A 71 -5.37 8.75 12.49
CA TYR A 71 -3.95 8.56 12.29
C TYR A 71 -3.59 8.00 10.92
N VAL A 72 -2.32 8.19 10.55
CA VAL A 72 -1.57 7.39 9.57
C VAL A 72 -0.34 6.83 10.28
N ASP A 73 -0.06 5.55 10.10
CA ASP A 73 1.05 4.82 10.71
C ASP A 73 1.92 4.27 9.58
N PHE A 74 3.04 4.93 9.32
CA PHE A 74 4.04 4.51 8.35
C PHE A 74 4.79 3.31 8.93
N ARG A 75 4.68 2.16 8.27
CA ARG A 75 5.11 0.86 8.79
C ARG A 75 6.03 0.17 7.79
N ALA A 76 6.98 -0.59 8.33
CA ALA A 76 7.83 -1.48 7.55
C ALA A 76 7.85 -2.87 8.18
N ARG A 77 7.99 -3.90 7.35
CA ARG A 77 8.09 -5.29 7.79
C ARG A 77 9.17 -6.08 7.05
N THR A 78 9.55 -7.21 7.64
CA THR A 78 10.24 -8.28 6.92
C THR A 78 9.36 -8.86 5.81
N ALA A 79 10.01 -9.26 4.73
CA ALA A 79 9.42 -10.05 3.66
C ALA A 79 10.43 -11.15 3.26
N ALA A 80 10.03 -12.10 2.42
CA ALA A 80 10.97 -13.03 1.76
C ALA A 80 11.95 -12.34 0.79
N SER A 81 11.82 -11.01 0.61
CA SER A 81 12.55 -10.18 -0.34
C SER A 81 13.23 -8.98 0.36
N TRP A 82 13.31 -7.80 -0.27
CA TRP A 82 13.95 -6.61 0.29
C TRP A 82 13.30 -6.05 1.57
N GLY A 83 12.06 -6.48 1.86
CA GLY A 83 11.15 -5.95 2.90
C GLY A 83 9.90 -5.34 2.26
N HIS A 84 8.95 -4.87 3.07
CA HIS A 84 7.80 -4.08 2.56
C HIS A 84 7.54 -2.82 3.40
N ALA A 85 7.06 -1.76 2.76
CA ALA A 85 6.67 -0.47 3.35
C ALA A 85 5.21 -0.15 3.03
N PHE A 86 4.42 0.22 4.04
CA PHE A 86 2.98 0.42 3.91
C PHE A 86 2.49 1.44 4.96
N VAL A 87 1.24 1.88 4.83
CA VAL A 87 0.55 2.63 5.88
C VAL A 87 -0.64 1.84 6.42
N TRP A 88 -0.84 1.88 7.74
CA TRP A 88 -2.17 1.72 8.32
C TRP A 88 -2.77 3.10 8.54
N TYR A 89 -4.07 3.27 8.32
CA TYR A 89 -4.77 4.50 8.67
C TYR A 89 -6.21 4.22 9.10
N GLY A 90 -6.78 5.16 9.86
CA GLY A 90 -8.11 5.01 10.45
C GLY A 90 -8.33 5.95 11.63
N LYS A 91 -9.33 5.64 12.46
CA LYS A 91 -9.62 6.37 13.71
C LYS A 91 -8.81 5.79 14.87
N THR A 92 -8.34 6.66 15.76
CA THR A 92 -7.61 6.28 16.98
C THR A 92 -8.50 5.54 18.00
N SER A 93 -9.82 5.66 17.89
CA SER A 93 -10.83 4.99 18.73
C SER A 93 -11.30 3.63 18.22
N GLU A 94 -10.96 3.25 16.98
CA GLU A 94 -11.41 2.00 16.36
C GLU A 94 -10.22 1.05 16.17
N LYS A 95 -10.44 -0.25 16.41
CA LYS A 95 -9.43 -1.28 16.13
C LYS A 95 -9.27 -1.55 14.63
N ALA A 96 -10.33 -1.26 13.87
CA ALA A 96 -10.41 -1.35 12.43
C ALA A 96 -9.34 -0.46 11.77
N VAL A 97 -8.49 -1.08 10.95
CA VAL A 97 -7.50 -0.40 10.11
C VAL A 97 -7.85 -0.55 8.63
N GLU A 98 -7.63 0.50 7.85
CA GLU A 98 -7.39 0.35 6.42
C GLU A 98 -5.88 0.33 6.15
N VAL A 99 -5.48 -0.45 5.16
CA VAL A 99 -4.07 -0.59 4.73
C VAL A 99 -3.93 -0.04 3.32
N ALA A 100 -2.81 0.64 3.06
CA ALA A 100 -2.37 0.98 1.72
C ALA A 100 -0.86 0.79 1.58
N GLY A 101 -0.44 0.19 0.47
CA GLY A 101 0.97 0.01 0.10
C GLY A 101 1.12 -0.02 -1.42
N LEU A 102 2.27 -0.48 -1.90
CA LEU A 102 2.49 -0.75 -3.33
C LEU A 102 3.39 -1.98 -3.52
N THR A 103 2.79 -3.10 -3.91
CA THR A 103 3.44 -4.39 -4.21
C THR A 103 3.29 -4.74 -5.69
N PRO A 104 4.15 -5.59 -6.27
CA PRO A 104 3.81 -6.26 -7.52
C PRO A 104 2.59 -7.17 -7.30
N ALA A 105 1.71 -7.28 -8.29
CA ALA A 105 0.62 -8.24 -8.27
C ALA A 105 1.14 -9.64 -8.63
N GLY A 106 0.77 -10.65 -7.85
CA GLY A 106 1.30 -12.02 -7.99
C GLY A 106 2.49 -12.33 -7.09
N ASP A 107 3.45 -13.12 -7.59
CA ASP A 107 4.44 -13.82 -6.77
C ASP A 107 5.91 -13.37 -7.00
N THR A 108 6.85 -14.24 -6.62
CA THR A 108 8.29 -14.06 -6.83
C THR A 108 8.66 -13.75 -8.29
N LEU A 109 7.94 -14.29 -9.29
CA LEU A 109 8.23 -14.00 -10.70
C LEU A 109 7.87 -12.55 -11.05
N ALA A 110 6.75 -12.04 -10.56
CA ALA A 110 6.35 -10.64 -10.73
C ALA A 110 7.34 -9.71 -10.01
N TYR A 111 7.78 -10.06 -8.80
CA TYR A 111 8.82 -9.31 -8.07
C TYR A 111 10.14 -9.26 -8.83
N VAL A 112 10.63 -10.38 -9.38
CA VAL A 112 11.89 -10.43 -10.16
C VAL A 112 11.75 -9.64 -11.47
N LEU A 113 10.67 -9.85 -12.22
CA LEU A 113 10.44 -9.15 -13.49
C LEU A 113 10.31 -7.63 -13.29
N GLY A 114 9.72 -7.20 -12.18
CA GLY A 114 9.59 -5.79 -11.80
C GLY A 114 10.91 -5.08 -11.44
N HIS A 115 12.06 -5.77 -11.42
CA HIS A 115 13.38 -5.13 -11.39
C HIS A 115 13.89 -4.76 -12.80
N ILE A 116 13.28 -5.28 -13.86
CA ILE A 116 13.72 -5.13 -15.25
C ILE A 116 12.73 -4.27 -16.05
N THR A 117 11.45 -4.32 -15.69
CA THR A 117 10.36 -3.58 -16.38
C THR A 117 9.27 -3.18 -15.38
N PHE A 118 8.14 -2.65 -15.88
CA PHE A 118 6.91 -2.48 -15.11
C PHE A 118 6.10 -3.77 -15.10
N VAL A 119 5.58 -4.16 -13.94
CA VAL A 119 4.58 -5.23 -13.77
C VAL A 119 3.30 -4.65 -13.16
N PRO A 120 2.12 -5.29 -13.26
CA PRO A 120 0.92 -4.85 -12.56
C PRO A 120 1.14 -4.78 -11.04
N SER A 121 0.41 -3.92 -10.35
CA SER A 121 0.55 -3.74 -8.89
C SER A 121 -0.74 -3.94 -8.10
N GLU A 122 -0.55 -4.32 -6.83
CA GLU A 122 -1.57 -4.32 -5.79
C GLU A 122 -1.27 -3.19 -4.79
N THR A 123 -2.32 -2.58 -4.24
CA THR A 123 -2.21 -1.43 -3.32
C THR A 123 -2.93 -1.62 -1.98
N GLY A 124 -3.51 -2.80 -1.74
CA GLY A 124 -4.22 -3.17 -0.51
C GLY A 124 -3.29 -3.68 0.61
N ALA A 125 -3.83 -4.55 1.48
CA ALA A 125 -3.03 -5.30 2.44
C ALA A 125 -2.43 -6.55 1.80
N SER A 126 -1.11 -6.73 1.93
CA SER A 126 -0.38 -7.94 1.57
C SER A 126 -0.15 -8.84 2.79
N TYR A 127 0.26 -10.10 2.55
CA TYR A 127 0.58 -11.05 3.63
C TYR A 127 1.67 -10.51 4.56
N GLY A 128 1.41 -10.50 5.87
CA GLY A 128 2.30 -9.95 6.89
C GLY A 128 2.08 -8.48 7.25
N ASP A 129 1.27 -7.71 6.49
CA ASP A 129 1.03 -6.28 6.80
C ASP A 129 0.15 -6.06 8.04
N LEU A 130 -0.60 -7.09 8.43
CA LEU A 130 -1.49 -7.08 9.59
C LEU A 130 -0.87 -7.74 10.82
N ASP A 131 0.19 -8.52 10.62
CA ASP A 131 0.75 -9.45 11.60
C ASP A 131 1.94 -8.79 12.35
N PRO A 132 1.91 -8.72 13.69
CA PRO A 132 2.87 -7.93 14.46
C PRO A 132 4.29 -8.53 14.46
N GLU A 133 4.41 -9.84 14.22
CA GLU A 133 5.67 -10.59 14.25
C GLU A 133 6.66 -10.22 13.13
N TYR A 134 6.18 -9.66 12.02
CA TYR A 134 7.02 -9.20 10.91
C TYR A 134 7.40 -7.71 11.00
N LEU A 135 6.82 -6.93 11.93
CA LEU A 135 6.97 -5.48 11.99
C LEU A 135 8.40 -5.08 12.40
N THR A 136 9.12 -4.35 11.54
CA THR A 136 10.47 -3.87 11.80
C THR A 136 10.54 -2.38 12.16
N ALA A 137 9.63 -1.56 11.62
CA ALA A 137 9.53 -0.15 11.99
C ALA A 137 8.08 0.37 11.97
N SER A 138 7.79 1.37 12.80
CA SER A 138 6.52 2.11 12.83
C SER A 138 6.75 3.56 13.22
N TYR A 139 6.07 4.46 12.51
CA TYR A 139 6.02 5.89 12.79
C TYR A 139 4.59 6.39 12.59
N ARG A 140 3.88 6.58 13.71
CA ARG A 140 2.49 7.01 13.73
C ARG A 140 2.35 8.52 13.92
N VAL A 141 1.62 9.14 12.99
CA VAL A 141 1.27 10.56 12.97
C VAL A 141 -0.25 10.70 13.06
N TYR A 142 -0.71 11.51 14.01
CA TYR A 142 -2.13 11.75 14.27
C TYR A 142 -2.64 13.02 13.57
N LEU A 143 -3.92 13.00 13.22
CA LEU A 143 -4.64 14.02 12.45
C LEU A 143 -5.95 14.42 13.14
N ASN A 144 -6.41 15.64 12.85
CA ASN A 144 -7.80 16.06 13.09
C ASN A 144 -8.71 15.55 11.95
N GLU A 145 -10.04 15.71 12.08
CA GLU A 145 -10.99 15.18 11.09
C GLU A 145 -10.86 15.81 9.69
N ALA A 146 -10.63 17.12 9.60
CA ALA A 146 -10.53 17.80 8.31
C ALA A 146 -9.30 17.34 7.52
N ASP A 147 -8.15 17.26 8.19
CA ASP A 147 -6.93 16.73 7.58
C ASP A 147 -7.04 15.23 7.29
N ALA A 148 -7.68 14.45 8.16
CA ALA A 148 -7.91 13.02 7.91
C ALA A 148 -8.76 12.78 6.66
N LYS A 149 -9.82 13.58 6.43
CA LYS A 149 -10.61 13.54 5.19
C LYS A 149 -9.75 13.81 3.95
N ARG A 150 -8.88 14.84 3.98
CA ARG A 150 -7.97 15.17 2.87
C ARG A 150 -6.93 14.07 2.63
N VAL A 151 -6.26 13.60 3.68
CA VAL A 151 -5.22 12.56 3.61
C VAL A 151 -5.79 11.20 3.18
N PHE A 152 -6.94 10.77 3.71
CA PHE A 152 -7.52 9.48 3.32
C PHE A 152 -8.04 9.50 1.89
N ALA A 153 -8.61 10.63 1.42
CA ALA A 153 -8.97 10.82 0.02
C ALA A 153 -7.73 10.78 -0.90
N TYR A 154 -6.61 11.40 -0.48
CA TYR A 154 -5.34 11.31 -1.21
C TYR A 154 -4.81 9.87 -1.27
N ILE A 155 -4.82 9.13 -0.16
CA ILE A 155 -4.43 7.71 -0.13
C ILE A 155 -5.30 6.88 -1.09
N LYS A 156 -6.63 7.10 -1.11
CA LYS A 156 -7.52 6.42 -2.08
C LYS A 156 -7.24 6.79 -3.52
N LYS A 157 -6.93 8.06 -3.81
CA LYS A 157 -6.48 8.48 -5.14
C LYS A 157 -5.20 7.75 -5.53
N LEU A 158 -4.21 7.70 -4.65
CA LEU A 158 -2.91 7.05 -4.90
C LEU A 158 -3.08 5.53 -5.12
N GLN A 159 -3.88 4.85 -4.28
CA GLN A 159 -4.23 3.43 -4.46
C GLN A 159 -4.85 3.14 -5.84
N ALA A 160 -5.62 4.08 -6.41
CA ALA A 160 -6.26 3.96 -7.72
C ALA A 160 -5.39 4.44 -8.89
N SER A 161 -4.41 5.34 -8.65
CA SER A 161 -3.50 5.87 -9.68
C SER A 161 -2.15 5.17 -9.76
N SER A 162 -1.93 4.10 -8.98
CA SER A 162 -0.74 3.25 -9.04
C SER A 162 -1.10 1.85 -9.57
N PRO A 163 -1.19 1.67 -10.91
CA PRO A 163 -1.52 0.37 -11.54
C PRO A 163 -0.29 -0.49 -11.86
N VAL A 164 0.94 0.04 -11.70
CA VAL A 164 2.20 -0.67 -11.99
C VAL A 164 3.24 -0.54 -10.89
N TRP A 165 3.94 -1.65 -10.64
CA TRP A 165 5.10 -1.76 -9.76
C TRP A 165 6.40 -1.84 -10.57
N ASN A 166 7.44 -1.18 -10.08
CA ASN A 166 8.82 -1.35 -10.53
C ASN A 166 9.76 -1.05 -9.34
N ALA A 167 10.78 -1.89 -9.16
CA ALA A 167 11.64 -1.88 -7.98
C ALA A 167 12.38 -0.55 -7.76
N GLU A 168 12.74 0.16 -8.83
CA GLU A 168 13.54 1.40 -8.77
C GLU A 168 12.67 2.67 -8.73
N THR A 169 11.49 2.64 -9.35
CA THR A 169 10.70 3.85 -9.63
C THR A 169 9.33 3.87 -8.95
N THR A 170 8.46 2.88 -9.18
CA THR A 170 7.11 2.80 -8.60
C THR A 170 7.03 1.67 -7.57
N ASN A 171 7.53 1.94 -6.36
CA ASN A 171 7.68 0.94 -5.30
C ASN A 171 7.05 1.39 -3.96
N CYS A 172 7.11 0.49 -2.97
CA CYS A 172 6.52 0.68 -1.65
C CYS A 172 7.05 1.91 -0.87
N THR A 173 8.35 2.22 -0.93
CA THR A 173 8.93 3.38 -0.24
C THR A 173 8.60 4.70 -0.94
N GLY A 174 8.50 4.71 -2.27
CA GLY A 174 7.95 5.84 -3.03
C GLY A 174 6.50 6.12 -2.64
N PHE A 175 5.63 5.11 -2.71
CA PHE A 175 4.20 5.23 -2.40
C PHE A 175 3.92 5.80 -1.00
N ILE A 176 4.62 5.31 0.05
CA ILE A 176 4.45 5.88 1.39
C ILE A 176 5.17 7.22 1.57
N GLY A 177 6.17 7.52 0.72
CA GLY A 177 6.80 8.83 0.62
C GLY A 177 5.84 9.90 0.10
N ASP A 178 5.11 9.62 -0.97
CA ASP A 178 4.11 10.53 -1.55
C ASP A 178 3.02 10.90 -0.52
N ILE A 179 2.56 9.91 0.27
CA ILE A 179 1.62 10.11 1.37
C ILE A 179 2.23 10.99 2.48
N ALA A 180 3.51 10.78 2.80
CA ALA A 180 4.22 11.57 3.79
C ALA A 180 4.43 13.03 3.33
N GLU A 181 4.77 13.26 2.07
CA GLU A 181 4.90 14.60 1.48
C GLU A 181 3.55 15.34 1.45
N PHE A 182 2.47 14.66 1.07
CA PHE A 182 1.11 15.21 1.16
C PHE A 182 0.72 15.57 2.61
N MET A 183 1.23 14.83 3.60
CA MET A 183 1.09 15.15 5.03
C MET A 183 2.06 16.26 5.53
N GLY A 184 2.81 16.92 4.65
CA GLY A 184 3.78 17.96 5.01
C GLY A 184 4.95 17.42 5.86
N LEU A 185 5.28 16.14 5.72
CA LEU A 185 6.46 15.52 6.33
C LEU A 185 7.67 15.67 5.39
N LYS A 186 8.87 15.83 5.97
CA LYS A 186 10.11 15.72 5.19
C LYS A 186 10.32 14.25 4.83
N VAL A 187 10.48 13.94 3.54
CA VAL A 187 10.59 12.56 3.07
C VAL A 187 12.07 12.19 2.86
N PRO A 188 12.54 11.01 3.31
CA PRO A 188 13.90 10.54 3.05
C PRO A 188 14.06 10.01 1.61
N TYR A 189 15.30 9.82 1.17
CA TYR A 189 15.55 9.29 -0.17
C TYR A 189 14.97 7.88 -0.37
N ARG A 190 14.28 7.64 -1.50
CA ARG A 190 13.42 6.45 -1.70
C ARG A 190 14.16 5.12 -1.81
N TRP A 191 15.40 5.10 -2.30
CA TRP A 191 16.21 3.89 -2.43
C TRP A 191 16.86 3.50 -1.10
N GLN A 192 16.03 2.99 -0.19
CA GLN A 192 16.43 2.44 1.10
C GLN A 192 15.72 1.10 1.32
N ARG A 193 16.16 0.34 2.33
CA ARG A 193 15.30 -0.72 2.88
C ARG A 193 14.08 -0.08 3.55
N PRO A 194 12.87 -0.66 3.45
CA PRO A 194 11.65 -0.16 4.09
C PRO A 194 11.81 0.28 5.54
N GLU A 195 12.52 -0.52 6.35
CA GLU A 195 12.83 -0.21 7.74
C GLU A 195 13.64 1.08 7.89
N ASN A 196 14.76 1.19 7.16
CA ASN A 196 15.60 2.39 7.14
C ASN A 196 14.83 3.61 6.64
N PHE A 197 13.93 3.43 5.66
CA PHE A 197 13.08 4.51 5.16
C PHE A 197 12.11 5.02 6.24
N VAL A 198 11.39 4.13 6.93
CA VAL A 198 10.44 4.52 7.99
C VAL A 198 11.14 5.13 9.20
N ASN A 199 12.30 4.59 9.60
CA ASN A 199 13.12 5.17 10.67
C ASN A 199 13.69 6.55 10.25
N SER A 200 14.23 6.69 9.04
CA SER A 200 14.69 7.99 8.52
C SER A 200 13.57 9.02 8.39
N LEU A 201 12.36 8.58 7.99
CA LEU A 201 11.17 9.43 7.90
C LEU A 201 10.76 9.96 9.28
N LYS A 202 10.83 9.13 10.32
CA LYS A 202 10.62 9.54 11.71
C LYS A 202 11.68 10.56 12.16
N ASP A 203 12.96 10.26 11.93
CA ASP A 203 14.08 11.05 12.45
C ASP A 203 14.20 12.41 11.76
N MET A 204 14.05 12.47 10.43
CA MET A 204 14.01 13.73 9.67
C MET A 204 12.87 14.67 10.08
N ASN A 205 11.82 14.13 10.73
CA ASN A 205 10.68 14.87 11.26
C ASN A 205 10.72 15.03 12.79
N GLY A 206 11.84 14.70 13.45
CA GLY A 206 12.00 14.79 14.91
C GLY A 206 11.01 13.92 15.69
N GLY A 207 10.49 12.85 15.07
CA GLY A 207 9.47 11.97 15.64
C GLY A 207 8.10 12.63 15.88
N ARG A 208 7.79 13.78 15.24
CA ARG A 208 6.55 14.53 15.51
C ARG A 208 5.29 13.68 15.25
N GLN A 209 4.53 13.40 16.31
CA GLN A 209 3.32 12.57 16.22
C GLN A 209 2.06 13.35 15.82
N MET A 210 2.15 14.64 15.50
CA MET A 210 1.01 15.46 15.07
C MET A 210 1.33 16.18 13.77
N VAL A 211 0.36 16.19 12.84
CA VAL A 211 0.36 17.02 11.64
C VAL A 211 -0.89 17.91 11.63
N ARG A 212 -0.75 19.09 11.04
CA ARG A 212 -1.84 19.87 10.47
C ARG A 212 -1.44 20.23 9.05
N LEU A 213 -2.35 20.12 8.10
CA LEU A 213 -2.10 20.60 6.74
C LEU A 213 -2.21 22.13 6.71
N SER A 214 -1.62 22.75 5.69
CA SER A 214 -1.94 24.14 5.36
C SER A 214 -3.41 24.27 4.98
N ALA A 215 -3.99 25.44 5.25
CA ALA A 215 -5.19 25.88 4.56
C ALA A 215 -4.95 25.91 3.04
N GLU A 216 -6.03 25.77 2.28
CA GLU A 216 -6.06 25.81 0.81
C GLU A 216 -6.38 27.23 0.32
#